data_AF-A0A4U5QFK0-F1
#
_entry.id   AF-A0A4U5QFK0-F1
#
_cell.length_a   1.000
_cell.length_b   1.000
_cell.length_c   1.000
_cell.angle_alpha   90.00
_cell.angle_beta   90.00
_cell.angle_gamma   90.00
#
_symmetry.space_group_name_H-M   'P 1'
#
loop_
_entity.id
_entity.type
_entity.pdbx_description
1 polymer ?
#
loop_
_entity_poly.entity_id
_entity_poly.type
_entity_poly.pdbx_seq_one_letter_code
_entity_poly.pdbx_strand_id
1 'polypeptide(L)'
;MSEIPNADPEGIDSVRMTWNNWPRTKVEASKCVIPLAASISPIRSNPEIPTLPYLPLRCKTCTSIMNCFSRVDFTAKIWICPFCFQRNHFPPHYSMISETNLPAELYSQYTTIEYTIGDKNHNPVGEFDVKSAFVFVLDTCMIEEEFEYVKSEVKRAVWVVAGECNGGFCDFWDTSASS
;
A
#
# COMPACT_ATOMS: atom_id res chain seq x y z
N MET A 1 1.29 -33.63 20.93
CA MET A 1 1.86 -32.26 20.90
C MET A 1 1.59 -31.74 19.49
N SER A 2 0.43 -31.12 19.28
CA SER A 2 0.06 -30.56 17.97
C SER A 2 0.94 -29.35 17.71
N GLU A 3 1.70 -29.38 16.60
CA GLU A 3 2.39 -28.22 16.08
C GLU A 3 1.38 -27.08 15.91
N ILE A 4 1.53 -26.03 16.71
CA ILE A 4 0.81 -24.78 16.47
C ILE A 4 1.37 -24.29 15.14
N PRO A 5 0.56 -24.15 14.07
CA PRO A 5 1.03 -23.57 12.82
C PRO A 5 1.66 -22.23 13.19
N ASN A 6 2.88 -21.98 12.74
CA ASN A 6 3.55 -20.71 12.93
C ASN A 6 2.57 -19.62 12.45
N ALA A 7 1.83 -19.02 13.38
CA ALA A 7 0.94 -17.93 13.07
C ALA A 7 1.86 -16.84 12.56
N ASP A 8 1.64 -16.43 11.31
CA ASP A 8 2.41 -15.37 10.70
C ASP A 8 2.54 -14.21 11.70
N PRO A 9 3.74 -13.91 12.22
CA PRO A 9 3.91 -13.00 13.34
C PRO A 9 3.47 -11.57 13.00
N GLU A 10 3.28 -11.25 11.72
CA GLU A 10 2.81 -9.95 11.24
C GLU A 10 1.30 -9.92 10.91
N GLY A 11 0.63 -11.08 10.87
CA GLY A 11 -0.79 -11.22 10.57
C GLY A 11 -1.21 -10.68 9.20
N ILE A 12 -2.54 -10.54 9.01
CA ILE A 12 -3.13 -10.03 7.76
C ILE A 12 -2.68 -8.60 7.43
N ASP A 13 -2.48 -7.78 8.47
CA ASP A 13 -2.13 -6.36 8.32
C ASP A 13 -0.64 -6.13 8.00
N SER A 14 0.20 -7.16 8.15
CA SER A 14 1.65 -7.05 7.95
C SER A 14 2.28 -5.95 8.81
N VAL A 15 1.76 -5.83 10.03
CA VAL A 15 2.20 -4.86 11.03
C VAL A 15 2.70 -5.61 12.25
N ARG A 16 3.97 -5.39 12.61
CA ARG A 16 4.55 -5.89 13.85
C ARG A 16 4.94 -4.74 14.76
N MET A 17 4.31 -4.69 15.93
CA MET A 17 4.62 -3.70 16.96
C MET A 17 5.72 -4.21 17.89
N THR A 18 6.59 -3.31 18.32
CA THR A 18 7.49 -3.52 19.48
C THR A 18 6.70 -3.82 20.76
N TRP A 19 5.52 -3.18 20.91
CA TRP A 19 4.60 -3.36 22.02
C TRP A 19 3.16 -3.44 21.49
N ASN A 20 2.46 -4.56 21.73
CA ASN A 20 1.04 -4.71 21.40
C ASN A 20 0.10 -4.08 22.45
N ASN A 21 0.65 -3.70 23.61
CA ASN A 21 -0.07 -2.96 24.64
C ASN A 21 0.71 -1.70 24.99
N TRP A 22 0.09 -0.54 24.82
CA TRP A 22 0.79 0.74 24.90
C TRP A 22 0.78 1.28 26.33
N PRO A 23 1.85 1.99 26.74
CA PRO A 23 1.83 2.74 27.99
C PRO A 23 0.70 3.78 27.96
N ARG A 24 -0.08 3.86 29.04
CA ARG A 24 -1.26 4.75 29.09
C ARG A 24 -0.92 6.15 29.58
N THR A 25 0.29 6.34 30.10
CA THR A 25 0.76 7.63 30.62
C THR A 25 2.15 7.97 30.10
N LYS A 26 2.47 9.27 30.07
CA LYS A 26 3.81 9.75 29.71
C LYS A 26 4.90 9.21 30.64
N VAL A 27 4.59 9.01 31.92
CA VAL A 27 5.52 8.48 32.92
C VAL A 27 5.86 7.02 32.63
N GLU A 28 4.85 6.18 32.34
CA GLU A 28 5.08 4.79 31.92
C GLU A 28 5.88 4.74 30.61
N ALA A 29 5.52 5.58 29.64
CA ALA A 29 6.23 5.65 28.36
C ALA A 29 7.71 6.04 28.53
N SER A 30 8.02 6.96 29.45
CA SER A 30 9.41 7.36 29.72
C SER A 30 10.28 6.26 30.32
N LYS A 31 9.66 5.21 30.89
CA LYS A 31 10.36 4.04 31.44
C LYS A 31 10.56 2.94 30.40
N CYS A 32 9.91 3.02 29.24
CA CYS A 32 10.08 2.05 28.17
C CYS A 32 11.46 2.24 27.53
N VAL A 33 12.35 1.26 27.76
CA VAL A 33 13.69 1.24 27.14
C VAL A 33 13.58 1.02 25.62
N ILE A 34 12.63 0.19 25.19
CA ILE A 34 12.34 -0.05 23.77
C ILE A 34 11.27 0.96 23.33
N PRO A 35 11.51 1.76 22.28
CA PRO A 35 10.54 2.74 21.81
C PRO A 35 9.28 2.07 21.27
N LEU A 36 8.15 2.78 21.31
CA LEU A 36 6.96 2.38 20.58
C LEU A 36 7.19 2.57 19.09
N ALA A 37 7.46 1.46 18.40
CA ALA A 37 7.70 1.41 16.96
C ALA A 37 6.92 0.26 16.30
N ALA A 38 6.69 0.42 14.99
CA ALA A 38 6.04 -0.55 14.11
C ALA A 38 6.96 -0.88 12.92
N SER A 39 7.03 -2.16 12.56
CA SER A 39 7.52 -2.61 11.25
C SER A 39 6.30 -2.88 10.38
N ILE A 40 6.24 -2.27 9.19
CA ILE A 40 5.09 -2.34 8.28
C ILE A 40 5.58 -2.74 6.90
N SER A 41 4.89 -3.67 6.26
CA SER A 41 5.13 -4.09 4.87
C SER A 41 3.94 -3.68 3.98
N PRO A 42 3.91 -2.44 3.43
CA PRO A 42 2.70 -1.88 2.81
C PRO A 42 2.24 -2.56 1.51
N ILE A 43 3.16 -3.21 0.79
CA ILE A 43 2.91 -3.83 -0.53
C ILE A 43 3.05 -5.35 -0.41
N ARG A 44 2.68 -5.92 0.74
CA ARG A 44 2.72 -7.37 0.92
C ARG A 44 1.54 -7.98 0.18
N SER A 45 1.82 -8.81 -0.81
CA SER A 45 0.78 -9.60 -1.47
C SER A 45 0.15 -10.58 -0.48
N ASN A 46 -1.17 -10.47 -0.29
CA ASN A 46 -1.95 -11.41 0.48
C ASN A 46 -3.32 -11.63 -0.21
N PRO A 47 -3.67 -12.87 -0.61
CA PRO A 47 -4.92 -13.15 -1.30
C PRO A 47 -6.19 -12.87 -0.46
N GLU A 48 -6.05 -12.73 0.86
CA GLU A 48 -7.16 -12.41 1.77
C GLU A 48 -7.50 -10.91 1.83
N ILE A 49 -6.60 -10.03 1.34
CA ILE A 49 -6.84 -8.59 1.30
C ILE A 49 -7.75 -8.28 0.10
N PRO A 50 -8.96 -7.73 0.31
CA PRO A 50 -9.85 -7.41 -0.78
C PRO A 50 -9.43 -6.11 -1.47
N THR A 51 -9.51 -6.11 -2.80
CA THR A 51 -9.37 -4.90 -3.62
C THR A 51 -10.74 -4.34 -3.98
N LEU A 52 -11.00 -3.09 -3.60
CA LEU A 52 -12.29 -2.42 -3.78
C LEU A 52 -12.28 -1.57 -5.07
N PRO A 53 -13.24 -1.75 -5.99
CA PRO A 53 -13.26 -1.08 -7.29
C PRO A 53 -13.86 0.34 -7.24
N TYR A 54 -13.62 1.08 -6.15
CA TYR A 54 -14.17 2.42 -5.93
C TYR A 54 -13.23 3.25 -5.04
N LEU A 55 -13.50 4.56 -4.95
CA LEU A 55 -12.68 5.48 -4.16
C LEU A 55 -12.98 5.38 -2.66
N PRO A 56 -11.97 5.53 -1.79
CA PRO A 56 -12.15 5.53 -0.35
C PRO A 56 -12.99 6.73 0.14
N LEU A 57 -13.85 6.50 1.13
CA LEU A 57 -14.50 7.59 1.86
C LEU A 57 -13.51 8.28 2.80
N ARG A 58 -13.24 9.56 2.56
CA ARG A 58 -12.34 10.38 3.37
C ARG A 58 -13.11 11.23 4.38
N CYS A 59 -12.55 11.36 5.58
CA CYS A 59 -13.05 12.28 6.59
C CYS A 59 -12.88 13.72 6.09
N LYS A 60 -13.92 14.54 6.25
CA LYS A 60 -13.92 15.95 5.80
C LYS A 60 -12.92 16.85 6.54
N THR A 61 -12.49 16.45 7.73
CA THR A 61 -11.61 17.26 8.59
C THR A 61 -10.17 16.78 8.56
N CYS A 62 -9.90 15.51 8.88
CA CYS A 62 -8.53 14.99 8.98
C CYS A 62 -8.08 14.16 7.77
N THR A 63 -8.90 14.03 6.73
CA THR A 63 -8.63 13.27 5.49
C THR A 63 -8.41 11.75 5.64
N SER A 64 -8.48 11.24 6.88
CA SER A 64 -8.42 9.80 7.18
C SER A 64 -9.51 9.01 6.44
N ILE A 65 -9.17 7.80 6.03
CA ILE A 65 -10.07 6.89 5.32
C ILE A 65 -10.98 6.16 6.32
N MET A 66 -12.26 6.02 5.96
CA MET A 66 -13.22 5.20 6.70
C MET A 66 -12.72 3.75 6.78
N ASN A 67 -12.82 3.16 7.96
CA ASN A 67 -12.32 1.82 8.26
C ASN A 67 -13.21 1.12 9.29
N CYS A 68 -12.93 -0.14 9.59
CA CYS A 68 -13.71 -1.00 10.49
C CYS A 68 -13.82 -0.50 11.94
N PHE A 69 -12.99 0.46 12.36
CA PHE A 69 -13.07 1.11 13.67
C PHE A 69 -14.00 2.34 13.68
N SER A 70 -14.54 2.72 12.52
CA SER A 70 -15.48 3.83 12.40
C SER A 70 -16.85 3.44 12.96
N ARG A 71 -17.46 4.31 13.76
CA ARG A 71 -18.83 4.07 14.24
C ARG A 71 -19.85 4.58 13.22
N VAL A 72 -20.92 3.83 13.01
CA VAL A 72 -21.96 4.19 12.04
C VAL A 72 -23.30 4.39 12.74
N ASP A 73 -23.99 5.46 12.37
CA ASP A 73 -25.40 5.67 12.65
C ASP A 73 -26.18 5.47 11.35
N PHE A 74 -26.88 4.33 11.26
CA PHE A 74 -27.66 3.94 10.08
C PHE A 74 -28.95 4.74 9.92
N THR A 75 -29.44 5.40 10.96
CA THR A 75 -30.65 6.23 10.91
C THR A 75 -30.31 7.58 10.32
N ALA A 76 -29.29 8.25 10.85
CA ALA A 76 -28.84 9.54 10.35
C ALA A 76 -27.95 9.43 9.09
N LYS A 77 -27.56 8.21 8.70
CA LYS A 77 -26.66 7.92 7.57
C LYS A 77 -25.34 8.71 7.71
N ILE A 78 -24.72 8.58 8.88
CA ILE A 78 -23.42 9.19 9.18
C ILE A 78 -22.43 8.15 9.69
N TRP A 79 -21.15 8.41 9.47
CA TRP A 79 -20.06 7.70 10.12
C TRP A 79 -19.19 8.67 10.93
N ILE A 80 -18.66 8.18 12.04
CA ILE A 80 -17.85 8.93 12.98
C ILE A 80 -16.39 8.48 12.82
N CYS A 81 -15.52 9.40 12.44
CA CYS A 81 -14.11 9.13 12.24
C CYS A 81 -13.44 8.70 13.56
N PRO A 82 -12.68 7.59 13.61
CA PRO A 82 -12.05 7.12 14.83
C PRO A 82 -10.86 7.99 15.30
N PHE A 83 -10.32 8.84 14.41
CA PHE A 83 -9.16 9.69 14.71
C PHE A 83 -9.54 11.06 15.27
N CYS A 84 -10.47 11.76 14.60
CA CYS A 84 -10.86 13.12 14.97
C CYS A 84 -12.30 13.26 15.50
N PHE A 85 -13.04 12.16 15.57
CA PHE A 85 -14.44 12.11 16.01
C PHE A 85 -15.42 12.97 15.18
N GLN A 86 -15.00 13.44 14.01
CA GLN A 86 -15.86 14.15 13.07
C GLN A 86 -17.00 13.25 12.59
N ARG A 87 -18.22 13.81 12.57
CA ARG A 87 -19.39 13.20 11.94
C ARG A 87 -19.38 13.51 10.44
N ASN A 88 -19.39 12.48 9.61
CA ASN A 88 -19.35 12.59 8.16
C ASN A 88 -20.62 11.94 7.59
N HIS A 89 -21.34 12.66 6.73
CA HIS A 89 -22.48 12.10 6.01
C HIS A 89 -22.00 11.14 4.92
N PHE A 90 -22.70 10.01 4.79
CA PHE A 90 -22.51 9.13 3.66
C PHE A 90 -22.93 9.82 2.35
N PRO A 91 -22.23 9.56 1.24
CA PRO A 91 -22.67 10.00 -0.08
C PRO A 91 -24.01 9.35 -0.50
N PRO A 92 -24.72 9.91 -1.51
CA PRO A 92 -26.02 9.39 -1.95
C PRO A 92 -26.05 7.91 -2.35
N HIS A 93 -24.95 7.38 -2.91
CA HIS A 93 -24.85 5.98 -3.33
C HIS A 93 -24.77 4.98 -2.14
N TYR A 94 -24.54 5.47 -0.92
CA TYR A 94 -24.62 4.69 0.32
C TYR A 94 -26.00 4.81 0.99
N SER A 95 -27.02 5.32 0.31
CA SER A 95 -28.37 5.51 0.88
C SER A 95 -28.99 4.23 1.46
N MET A 96 -28.65 3.07 0.89
CA MET A 96 -29.13 1.75 1.33
C MET A 96 -28.32 1.12 2.46
N ILE A 97 -27.34 1.82 3.05
CA ILE A 97 -26.50 1.26 4.12
C ILE A 97 -27.36 0.85 5.33
N SER A 98 -27.12 -0.34 5.86
CA SER A 98 -27.80 -0.90 7.04
C SER A 98 -26.87 -1.89 7.74
N GLU A 99 -27.28 -2.41 8.90
CA GLU A 99 -26.53 -3.47 9.61
C GLU A 99 -26.32 -4.73 8.76
N THR A 100 -27.22 -5.01 7.82
CA THR A 100 -27.15 -6.16 6.89
C THR A 100 -26.57 -5.81 5.53
N ASN A 101 -26.38 -4.53 5.23
CA ASN A 101 -25.86 -4.02 3.97
C ASN A 101 -24.73 -3.05 4.25
N LEU A 102 -23.59 -3.61 4.67
CA LEU A 102 -22.39 -2.86 4.99
C LEU A 102 -21.45 -2.81 3.78
N PRO A 103 -20.81 -1.66 3.53
CA PRO A 103 -19.67 -1.61 2.64
C PRO A 103 -18.49 -2.39 3.21
N ALA A 104 -17.58 -2.79 2.32
CA ALA A 104 -16.51 -3.71 2.67
C ALA A 104 -15.63 -3.16 3.81
N GLU A 105 -15.34 -1.87 3.78
CA GLU A 105 -14.49 -1.17 4.76
C GLU A 105 -14.95 -1.30 6.21
N LEU A 106 -16.23 -1.62 6.45
CA LEU A 106 -16.80 -1.72 7.80
C LEU A 106 -16.81 -3.14 8.36
N TYR A 107 -16.44 -4.15 7.57
CA TYR A 107 -16.29 -5.51 8.11
C TYR A 107 -15.09 -5.58 9.05
N SER A 108 -15.29 -6.17 10.23
CA SER A 108 -14.25 -6.26 11.26
C SER A 108 -13.01 -7.03 10.83
N GLN A 109 -13.15 -7.96 9.89
CA GLN A 109 -12.04 -8.73 9.31
C GLN A 109 -11.25 -7.98 8.24
N TYR A 110 -11.77 -6.86 7.73
CA TYR A 110 -11.12 -6.05 6.69
C TYR A 110 -10.44 -4.83 7.31
N THR A 111 -9.42 -5.10 8.12
CA THR A 111 -8.52 -4.10 8.73
C THR A 111 -7.52 -3.53 7.73
N THR A 112 -7.15 -4.33 6.72
CA THR A 112 -6.34 -3.93 5.56
C THR A 112 -7.11 -4.25 4.28
N ILE A 113 -7.17 -3.26 3.38
CA ILE A 113 -7.88 -3.33 2.10
C ILE A 113 -7.12 -2.50 1.06
N GLU A 114 -7.32 -2.81 -0.20
CA GLU A 114 -6.79 -2.04 -1.32
C GLU A 114 -7.92 -1.34 -2.07
N TYR A 115 -7.61 -0.20 -2.68
CA TYR A 115 -8.56 0.53 -3.52
C TYR A 115 -8.01 0.66 -4.92
N THR A 116 -8.80 0.27 -5.92
CA THR A 116 -8.50 0.59 -7.31
C THR A 116 -8.98 2.00 -7.60
N ILE A 117 -8.03 2.94 -7.66
CA ILE A 117 -8.29 4.32 -8.07
C ILE A 117 -8.40 4.31 -9.60
N GLY A 118 -9.62 4.33 -10.12
CA GLY A 118 -9.87 4.29 -11.55
C GLY A 118 -9.28 5.50 -12.27
N ASP A 119 -8.35 5.24 -13.20
CA ASP A 119 -7.55 6.24 -13.92
C ASP A 119 -8.32 7.03 -15.00
N LYS A 120 -9.66 6.93 -15.07
CA LYS A 120 -10.38 7.37 -16.27
C LYS A 120 -11.12 8.69 -16.19
N ASN A 121 -11.45 9.25 -15.00
CA ASN A 121 -12.33 10.44 -14.99
C ASN A 121 -12.24 11.38 -13.76
N HIS A 122 -11.28 11.23 -12.83
CA HIS A 122 -11.32 12.05 -11.59
C HIS A 122 -9.99 12.58 -11.05
N ASN A 123 -8.96 12.68 -11.89
CA ASN A 123 -7.76 13.47 -11.59
C ASN A 123 -7.73 14.73 -12.47
N PRO A 124 -7.93 15.95 -11.92
CA PRO A 124 -7.62 17.21 -12.60
C PRO A 124 -6.12 17.57 -12.53
N VAL A 125 -5.29 16.68 -11.98
CA VAL A 125 -3.83 16.72 -12.12
C VAL A 125 -3.52 15.63 -13.13
N GLY A 126 -3.11 16.04 -14.33
CA GLY A 126 -3.18 15.25 -15.57
C GLY A 126 -2.71 13.82 -15.49
N GLU A 127 -3.10 13.02 -16.48
CA GLU A 127 -2.53 11.73 -16.86
C GLU A 127 -1.00 11.78 -16.67
N PHE A 128 -0.53 11.45 -15.49
CA PHE A 128 0.80 10.91 -15.33
C PHE A 128 0.63 9.49 -15.84
N ASP A 129 0.77 9.34 -17.14
CA ASP A 129 1.25 8.10 -17.74
C ASP A 129 2.61 7.85 -17.08
N VAL A 130 2.60 7.28 -15.86
CA VAL A 130 3.80 6.89 -15.14
C VAL A 130 4.31 5.66 -15.86
N LYS A 131 4.89 5.87 -17.05
CA LYS A 131 5.72 4.86 -17.68
C LYS A 131 6.88 4.64 -16.73
N SER A 132 6.92 3.47 -16.11
CA SER A 132 8.05 3.04 -15.30
C SER A 132 9.33 3.20 -16.13
N ALA A 133 10.25 4.04 -15.65
CA ALA A 133 11.54 4.22 -16.27
C ALA A 133 12.56 3.30 -15.60
N PHE A 134 13.31 2.55 -16.39
CA PHE A 134 14.39 1.69 -15.93
C PHE A 134 15.70 2.23 -16.49
N VAL A 135 16.65 2.53 -15.61
CA VAL A 135 17.98 3.01 -16.00
C VAL A 135 19.00 1.96 -15.58
N PHE A 136 19.71 1.40 -16.56
CA PHE A 136 20.81 0.46 -16.31
C PHE A 136 22.13 1.23 -16.31
N VAL A 137 22.80 1.30 -15.17
CA VAL A 137 24.13 1.91 -15.03
C VAL A 137 25.14 0.78 -14.91
N LEU A 138 26.03 0.64 -15.89
CA LEU A 138 27.01 -0.43 -15.96
C LEU A 138 28.40 0.13 -15.70
N ASP A 139 29.13 -0.52 -14.80
CA ASP A 139 30.58 -0.32 -14.70
C ASP A 139 31.25 -1.07 -15.86
N THR A 140 32.21 -0.43 -16.52
CA THR A 140 32.99 -1.00 -17.62
C THR A 140 34.39 -1.43 -17.17
N CYS A 141 34.76 -1.18 -15.91
CA CYS A 141 36.06 -1.53 -15.34
C CYS A 141 36.15 -3.00 -14.89
N MET A 142 35.78 -3.94 -15.77
CA MET A 142 35.80 -5.38 -15.50
C MET A 142 36.45 -6.15 -16.65
N ILE A 143 36.79 -7.42 -16.45
CA ILE A 143 37.36 -8.26 -17.50
C ILE A 143 36.29 -8.63 -18.55
N GLU A 144 36.72 -8.87 -19.79
CA GLU A 144 35.80 -9.07 -20.93
C GLU A 144 34.79 -10.22 -20.68
N GLU A 145 35.23 -11.30 -20.03
CA GLU A 145 34.37 -12.44 -19.72
C GLU A 145 33.20 -12.06 -18.79
N GLU A 146 33.45 -11.22 -17.78
CA GLU A 146 32.43 -10.71 -16.87
C GLU A 146 31.53 -9.69 -17.56
N PHE A 147 32.12 -8.84 -18.40
CA PHE A 147 31.37 -7.83 -19.15
C PHE A 147 30.38 -8.47 -20.13
N GLU A 148 30.78 -9.55 -20.81
CA GLU A 148 29.90 -10.27 -21.73
C GLU A 148 28.75 -10.97 -20.99
N TYR A 149 29.00 -11.46 -19.77
CA TYR A 149 27.95 -11.98 -18.89
C TYR A 149 26.96 -10.87 -18.48
N VAL A 150 27.45 -9.71 -18.04
CA VAL A 150 26.61 -8.56 -17.66
C VAL A 150 25.75 -8.09 -18.83
N LYS A 151 26.31 -7.97 -20.04
CA LYS A 151 25.55 -7.65 -21.25
C LYS A 151 24.41 -8.65 -21.48
N SER A 152 24.67 -9.95 -21.31
CA SER A 152 23.66 -10.99 -21.51
C SER A 152 22.50 -10.87 -20.51
N GLU A 153 22.80 -10.59 -19.23
CA GLU A 153 21.78 -10.43 -18.20
C GLU A 153 21.00 -9.12 -18.35
N VAL A 154 21.65 -8.03 -18.74
CA VAL A 154 20.97 -6.75 -19.03
C VAL A 154 20.02 -6.92 -20.22
N LYS A 155 20.44 -7.62 -21.28
CA LYS A 155 19.55 -7.95 -22.42
C LYS A 155 18.33 -8.75 -21.95
N ARG A 156 18.52 -9.73 -21.07
CA ARG A 156 17.43 -10.53 -20.49
C ARG A 156 16.49 -9.66 -19.65
N ALA A 157 17.04 -8.78 -18.80
CA ALA A 157 16.26 -7.86 -17.98
C ALA A 157 15.44 -6.87 -18.82
N VAL A 158 16.05 -6.29 -19.86
CA VAL A 158 15.37 -5.41 -20.82
C VAL A 158 14.22 -6.14 -21.51
N TRP A 159 14.40 -7.40 -21.89
CA TRP A 159 13.33 -8.19 -22.51
C TRP A 159 12.15 -8.42 -21.57
N VAL A 160 12.40 -8.74 -20.30
CA VAL A 160 11.35 -8.90 -19.29
C VAL A 160 10.59 -7.58 -19.07
N VAL A 161 11.33 -6.48 -18.90
CA VAL A 161 10.74 -5.15 -18.68
C VAL A 161 9.94 -4.67 -19.88
N ALA A 162 10.45 -4.85 -21.10
CA ALA A 162 9.75 -4.45 -22.32
C ALA A 162 8.53 -5.32 -22.63
N GLY A 163 8.52 -6.58 -22.19
CA GLY A 163 7.35 -7.47 -22.27
C GLY A 163 6.20 -7.04 -21.36
N GLU A 164 6.50 -6.42 -20.21
CA GLU A 164 5.50 -5.89 -19.27
C GLU A 164 5.10 -4.43 -19.58
N CYS A 165 6.03 -3.64 -20.13
CA CYS A 165 5.79 -2.25 -20.52
C CYS A 165 5.38 -2.18 -21.99
N ASN A 166 4.08 -2.16 -22.29
CA ASN A 166 3.59 -1.83 -23.64
C ASN A 166 4.09 -0.42 -24.06
N GLY A 167 5.21 -0.37 -24.78
CA GLY A 167 5.74 0.85 -25.40
C GLY A 167 6.81 1.64 -24.62
N GLY A 168 7.62 0.99 -23.79
CA GLY A 168 8.82 1.60 -23.18
C GLY A 168 9.98 1.71 -24.18
N PHE A 169 10.55 2.91 -24.34
CA PHE A 169 11.75 3.14 -25.15
C PHE A 169 12.99 2.86 -24.30
N CYS A 170 13.85 1.94 -24.73
CA CYS A 170 15.12 1.64 -24.05
C CYS A 170 16.27 2.26 -24.86
N ASP A 171 16.79 3.39 -24.41
CA ASP A 171 18.03 3.98 -24.94
C ASP A 171 19.22 3.50 -24.11
N PHE A 172 20.25 2.98 -24.78
CA PHE A 172 21.54 2.68 -24.18
C PHE A 172 22.47 3.87 -24.38
N TRP A 173 22.91 4.50 -23.28
CA TRP A 173 23.96 5.52 -23.33
C TRP A 173 25.28 4.89 -22.91
N ASP A 174 26.16 4.69 -23.89
CA ASP A 174 27.56 4.37 -23.63
C ASP A 174 28.35 5.68 -23.51
N THR A 175 28.87 5.97 -22.32
CA THR A 175 29.78 7.10 -22.08
C THR A 175 31.24 6.67 -22.01
N SER A 176 31.59 5.45 -22.45
CA SER A 176 32.99 5.09 -22.62
C SER A 176 33.58 5.90 -23.76
N ALA A 177 34.14 7.05 -23.38
CA ALA A 177 35.00 7.86 -24.21
C ALA A 177 36.07 6.95 -24.80
N SER A 178 36.07 6.89 -26.12
CA SER A 178 37.19 6.44 -26.93
C SER A 178 38.50 7.01 -26.38
N SER A 179 39.33 6.13 -25.81
CA SER A 179 40.75 6.34 -25.57
C SER A 179 41.50 5.08 -26.00
#